data_AF-A0A3D4VPA7-F1
#
_entry.id   AF-A0A3D4VPA7-F1
#
_cell.length_a   1.000
_cell.length_b   1.000
_cell.length_c   1.000
_cell.angle_alpha   90.00
_cell.angle_beta   90.00
_cell.angle_gamma   90.00
#
_symmetry.space_group_name_H-M   'P 1'
#
loop_
_entity.id
_entity.type
_entity.pdbx_description
1 polymer ?
#
loop_
_entity_poly.entity_id
_entity_poly.type
_entity_poly.pdbx_seq_one_letter_code
_entity_poly.pdbx_strand_id
1 'polypeptide(L)'
;MKIMKVLIGLMIVFLVSACTIKNNEVPLGKYVLEDAEVTGMAWLVFSEENQFVFNRNMFTSYWPSGSYAIENGVLILIANENEVYTFKIEGDTLIFESGKHAEAFLEIGSRFTLVKDESSKK
;
A
#
# COMPACT_ATOMS: atom_id res chain seq x y z
N MET A 1 -50.30 4.15 -38.93
CA MET A 1 -49.68 2.86 -38.54
C MET A 1 -48.54 2.56 -39.50
N LYS A 2 -47.30 2.83 -39.08
CA LYS A 2 -46.08 2.36 -39.77
C LYS A 2 -45.55 1.17 -38.96
N ILE A 3 -45.51 0.04 -39.65
CA ILE A 3 -45.02 -1.26 -39.19
C ILE A 3 -43.59 -1.15 -38.65
N MET A 4 -43.49 -1.24 -37.33
CA MET A 4 -42.28 -1.40 -36.53
C MET A 4 -41.59 -2.72 -36.94
N LYS A 5 -40.44 -2.62 -37.61
CA LYS A 5 -39.55 -3.76 -37.87
C LYS A 5 -38.20 -3.45 -37.25
N VAL A 6 -37.96 -3.84 -36.00
CA VAL A 6 -36.66 -4.34 -35.53
C VAL A 6 -36.92 -5.24 -34.31
N LEU A 7 -37.26 -6.50 -34.59
CA LEU A 7 -36.93 -7.62 -33.70
C LEU A 7 -35.58 -8.16 -34.20
N ILE A 8 -34.78 -8.72 -33.29
CA ILE A 8 -33.48 -9.38 -33.46
C ILE A 8 -32.29 -8.49 -33.09
N GLY A 9 -31.98 -8.54 -31.80
CA GLY A 9 -30.73 -8.08 -31.20
C GLY A 9 -30.64 -8.44 -29.71
N LEU A 10 -31.39 -9.47 -29.28
CA LEU A 10 -31.21 -10.11 -27.99
C LEU A 10 -30.08 -11.13 -28.21
N MET A 11 -29.08 -11.15 -27.32
CA MET A 11 -27.90 -12.02 -27.36
C MET A 11 -26.75 -11.47 -28.22
N ILE A 12 -25.90 -10.65 -27.60
CA ILE A 12 -24.44 -10.80 -27.64
C ILE A 12 -23.90 -9.99 -26.46
N VAL A 13 -23.53 -10.78 -25.45
CA VAL A 13 -22.37 -10.54 -24.59
C VAL A 13 -22.58 -9.55 -23.43
N PHE A 14 -23.14 -10.11 -22.36
CA PHE A 14 -22.63 -9.92 -21.00
C PHE A 14 -21.11 -10.15 -20.99
N LEU A 15 -20.32 -9.11 -21.26
CA LEU A 15 -19.00 -8.97 -20.68
C LEU A 15 -19.10 -7.82 -19.70
N VAL A 16 -19.86 -8.06 -18.63
CA VAL A 16 -19.48 -7.52 -17.33
C VAL A 16 -18.09 -8.11 -17.09
N SER A 17 -17.07 -7.40 -17.54
CA SER A 17 -15.75 -7.53 -16.96
C SER A 17 -15.91 -7.01 -15.55
N ALA A 18 -16.43 -7.87 -14.68
CA ALA A 18 -16.02 -7.87 -13.30
C ALA A 18 -14.51 -8.16 -13.35
N CYS A 19 -13.72 -7.13 -13.67
CA CYS A 19 -12.47 -6.96 -12.98
C CYS A 19 -12.89 -7.03 -11.52
N THR A 20 -12.70 -8.19 -10.90
CA THR A 20 -12.50 -8.25 -9.47
C THR A 20 -11.34 -7.30 -9.26
N ILE A 21 -11.66 -6.02 -8.99
CA ILE A 21 -10.74 -5.14 -8.32
C ILE A 21 -10.56 -5.87 -7.01
N LYS A 22 -9.52 -6.70 -6.94
CA LYS A 22 -8.94 -7.06 -5.66
C LYS A 22 -8.60 -5.70 -5.09
N ASN A 23 -9.36 -5.26 -4.09
CA ASN A 23 -8.83 -4.25 -3.20
C ASN A 23 -7.51 -4.87 -2.74
N ASN A 24 -6.41 -4.38 -3.30
CA ASN A 24 -5.08 -4.72 -2.83
C ASN A 24 -5.01 -4.02 -1.49
N GLU A 25 -5.56 -4.63 -0.45
CA GLU A 25 -5.50 -4.07 0.90
C GLU A 25 -4.11 -4.36 1.46
N VAL A 26 -3.53 -3.37 2.13
CA VAL A 26 -2.30 -3.58 2.90
C VAL A 26 -2.72 -4.09 4.29
N PRO A 27 -2.22 -5.25 4.73
CA PRO A 27 -2.50 -5.75 6.07
C PRO A 27 -2.15 -4.72 7.14
N LEU A 28 -3.05 -4.54 8.10
CA LEU A 28 -2.81 -3.68 9.27
C LEU A 28 -1.66 -4.23 10.12
N GLY A 29 -1.01 -3.34 10.86
CA GLY A 29 0.05 -3.69 11.79
C GLY A 29 1.40 -3.07 11.43
N LYS A 30 2.45 -3.59 12.09
CA LYS A 30 3.80 -3.04 12.02
C LYS A 30 4.63 -3.78 10.99
N TYR A 31 5.23 -3.02 10.07
CA TYR A 31 6.24 -3.47 9.14
C TYR A 31 7.61 -2.99 9.61
N VAL A 32 8.63 -3.84 9.53
CA VAL A 32 10.01 -3.50 9.91
C VAL A 32 10.95 -3.75 8.74
N LEU A 33 11.98 -2.91 8.63
CA LEU A 33 13.03 -3.08 7.63
C LEU A 33 13.73 -4.45 7.81
N GLU A 34 13.87 -5.21 6.72
CA GLU A 34 14.37 -6.59 6.68
C GLU A 34 15.90 -6.72 6.88
N ASP A 35 16.63 -5.60 6.92
CA ASP A 35 18.09 -5.64 7.04
C ASP A 35 18.53 -5.95 8.48
N ALA A 36 19.27 -7.05 8.65
CA ALA A 36 19.71 -7.62 9.92
C ALA A 36 20.68 -6.73 10.73
N GLU A 37 21.43 -5.84 10.08
CA GLU A 37 22.34 -4.93 10.79
C GLU A 37 21.62 -3.68 11.31
N VAL A 38 20.47 -3.35 10.73
CA VAL A 38 19.70 -2.13 11.00
C VAL A 38 18.24 -2.40 11.36
N THR A 39 17.90 -3.66 11.69
CA THR A 39 16.52 -4.09 11.96
C THR A 39 15.95 -3.24 13.09
N GLY A 40 14.81 -2.59 12.83
CA GLY A 40 14.12 -1.72 13.79
C GLY A 40 14.52 -0.25 13.73
N MET A 41 15.55 0.14 12.95
CA MET A 41 15.89 1.55 12.73
C MET A 41 14.84 2.28 11.90
N ALA A 42 14.18 1.58 10.98
CA ALA A 42 13.03 2.06 10.22
C ALA A 42 11.84 1.10 10.37
N TRP A 43 10.64 1.66 10.45
CA TRP A 43 9.41 0.89 10.59
C TRP A 43 8.21 1.69 10.11
N LEU A 44 7.16 0.97 9.71
CA LEU A 44 5.89 1.53 9.29
C LEU A 44 4.76 0.87 10.07
N VAL A 45 3.74 1.63 10.45
CA VAL A 45 2.55 1.09 11.10
C VAL A 45 1.34 1.54 10.32
N PHE A 46 0.48 0.59 9.95
CA PHE A 46 -0.84 0.86 9.41
C PHE A 46 -1.91 0.57 10.45
N SER A 47 -2.87 1.48 10.55
CA SER A 47 -4.04 1.35 11.40
C SER A 47 -5.32 1.48 10.57
N GLU A 48 -6.46 1.36 11.25
CA GLU A 48 -7.79 1.56 10.64
C GLU A 48 -7.91 2.92 9.95
N GLU A 49 -8.95 3.07 9.13
CA GLU A 49 -9.26 4.31 8.39
C GLU A 49 -8.13 4.79 7.46
N ASN A 50 -7.38 3.84 6.90
CA ASN A 50 -6.29 4.10 5.97
C ASN A 50 -5.21 5.04 6.53
N GLN A 51 -4.91 4.95 7.82
CA GLN A 51 -3.89 5.78 8.45
C GLN A 51 -2.54 5.06 8.56
N PHE A 52 -1.45 5.83 8.55
CA PHE A 52 -0.09 5.32 8.75
C PHE A 52 0.75 6.19 9.70
N VAL A 53 1.79 5.57 10.26
CA VAL A 53 2.94 6.25 10.86
C VAL A 53 4.23 5.64 10.32
N PHE A 54 5.19 6.46 9.95
CA PHE A 54 6.44 6.02 9.33
C PHE A 54 7.68 6.57 10.06
N ASN A 55 8.49 5.69 10.62
CA ASN A 55 9.83 6.02 11.09
C ASN A 55 10.86 5.64 10.02
N ARG A 56 11.59 6.62 9.49
CA ARG A 56 12.61 6.37 8.45
C ARG A 56 13.97 6.00 9.04
N ASN A 57 14.25 6.44 10.27
CA ASN A 57 15.51 6.19 10.96
C ASN A 57 15.40 6.55 12.45
N MET A 58 16.08 5.80 13.33
CA MET A 58 16.09 6.05 14.79
C MET A 58 16.60 7.44 15.21
N PHE A 59 17.40 8.10 14.37
CA PHE A 59 17.96 9.42 14.65
C PHE A 59 17.03 10.58 14.26
N THR A 60 15.84 10.27 13.75
CA THR A 60 14.85 11.28 13.38
C THR A 60 13.87 11.51 14.53
N SER A 61 13.66 12.78 14.88
CA SER A 61 12.69 13.19 15.92
C SER A 61 11.26 13.30 15.40
N TYR A 62 11.09 13.35 14.08
CA TYR A 62 9.80 13.44 13.41
C TYR A 62 9.40 12.08 12.84
N TRP A 63 8.13 11.71 12.98
CA TRP A 63 7.52 10.55 12.32
C TRP A 63 6.37 11.01 11.42
N PRO A 64 6.57 11.04 10.09
CA PRO A 64 5.50 11.27 9.13
C PRO A 64 4.32 10.35 9.41
N SER A 65 3.14 10.94 9.38
CA SER A 65 1.88 10.26 9.57
C SER A 65 0.82 10.95 8.73
N GLY A 66 -0.22 10.21 8.37
CA GLY A 66 -1.28 10.68 7.49
C GLY A 66 -2.06 9.52 6.91
N SER A 67 -2.63 9.73 5.73
CA SER A 67 -3.39 8.71 5.03
C SER A 67 -2.56 7.97 3.99
N TYR A 68 -3.01 6.77 3.62
CA TYR A 68 -2.46 6.04 2.50
C TYR A 68 -3.54 5.65 1.49
N ALA A 69 -3.12 5.48 0.24
CA ALA A 69 -3.92 4.98 -0.85
C ALA A 69 -3.14 3.90 -1.62
N ILE A 70 -3.86 3.06 -2.35
CA ILE A 70 -3.25 2.02 -3.19
C ILE A 70 -3.77 2.21 -4.60
N GLU A 71 -2.88 2.59 -5.50
CA GLU A 71 -3.21 2.91 -6.89
C GLU A 71 -2.36 2.04 -7.81
N ASN A 72 -3.01 1.28 -8.69
CA ASN A 72 -2.32 0.40 -9.66
C ASN A 72 -1.28 -0.56 -9.04
N GLY A 73 -1.51 -0.99 -7.78
CA GLY A 73 -0.59 -1.89 -7.06
C GLY A 73 0.59 -1.19 -6.36
N VAL A 74 0.64 0.14 -6.41
CA VAL A 74 1.58 0.97 -5.66
C VAL A 74 0.88 1.50 -4.42
N LEU A 75 1.51 1.33 -3.27
CA LEU A 75 1.12 1.95 -2.01
C LEU A 75 1.71 3.37 -1.97
N ILE A 76 0.85 4.35 -1.73
CA ILE A 76 1.18 5.77 -1.65
C ILE A 76 0.86 6.26 -0.24
N LEU A 77 1.87 6.70 0.51
CA LEU A 77 1.72 7.31 1.82
C LEU A 77 1.76 8.83 1.68
N ILE A 78 0.75 9.52 2.21
CA ILE A 78 0.59 10.98 2.08
C ILE A 78 0.64 11.58 3.49
N ALA A 79 1.79 12.11 3.89
CA ALA A 79 1.91 12.79 5.17
C ALA A 79 1.37 14.23 5.09
N ASN A 80 1.60 14.88 3.95
CA ASN A 80 1.03 16.18 3.57
C ASN A 80 1.23 16.41 2.06
N GLU A 81 0.81 17.56 1.54
CA GLU A 81 0.92 17.93 0.11
C GLU A 81 2.35 17.90 -0.45
N ASN A 82 3.38 18.02 0.40
CA ASN A 82 4.79 18.09 0.01
C ASN A 82 5.60 16.86 0.41
N GLU A 83 4.97 15.88 1.07
CA GLU A 83 5.66 14.75 1.67
C GLU A 83 4.89 13.45 1.39
N VAL A 84 5.34 12.77 0.34
CA VAL A 84 4.75 11.56 -0.19
C VAL A 84 5.83 10.48 -0.29
N TYR A 85 5.44 9.24 0.03
CA TYR A 85 6.28 8.06 -0.07
C TYR A 85 5.58 7.01 -0.92
N THR A 86 6.34 6.25 -1.72
CA THR A 86 5.78 5.18 -2.56
C THR A 86 6.47 3.86 -2.27
N PHE A 87 5.67 2.80 -2.29
CA PHE A 87 6.12 1.44 -2.10
C PHE A 87 5.45 0.53 -3.11
N LYS A 88 6.22 -0.43 -3.64
CA LYS A 88 5.66 -1.59 -4.32
C LYS A 88 5.18 -2.60 -3.30
N ILE A 89 4.01 -3.19 -3.54
CA ILE A 89 3.46 -4.26 -2.70
C ILE A 89 3.83 -5.63 -3.32
N GLU A 90 4.49 -6.48 -2.54
CA GLU A 90 4.81 -7.87 -2.90
C GLU A 90 4.39 -8.82 -1.77
N GLY A 91 3.12 -9.24 -1.76
CA GLY A 91 2.57 -10.08 -0.69
C GLY A 91 2.54 -9.33 0.65
N ASP A 92 3.19 -9.89 1.67
CA ASP A 92 3.33 -9.28 3.01
C ASP A 92 4.56 -8.33 3.10
N THR A 93 5.22 -8.06 1.96
CA THR A 93 6.41 -7.19 1.90
C THR A 93 6.11 -5.90 1.13
N LEU A 94 6.60 -4.78 1.66
CA LEU A 94 6.59 -3.48 1.01
C LEU A 94 8.02 -3.12 0.60
N ILE A 95 8.20 -2.71 -0.65
CA ILE A 95 9.50 -2.34 -1.21
C ILE A 95 9.51 -0.84 -1.42
N PHE A 96 10.41 -0.13 -0.75
CA PHE A 96 10.53 1.32 -0.86
C PHE A 96 10.94 1.73 -2.28
N GLU A 97 10.16 2.59 -2.94
CA GLU A 97 10.42 3.05 -4.31
C GLU A 97 10.89 4.51 -4.35
N SER A 98 10.26 5.40 -3.58
CA SER A 98 10.69 6.80 -3.50
C SER A 98 10.14 7.54 -2.28
N GLY A 99 10.82 8.63 -1.93
CA GLY A 99 10.38 9.58 -0.92
C GLY A 99 11.50 10.53 -0.52
N LYS A 100 11.38 11.79 -0.93
CA LYS A 100 12.43 12.83 -0.77
C LYS A 100 13.03 12.91 0.64
N HIS A 101 12.21 12.75 1.67
CA HIS A 101 12.62 12.84 3.08
C HIS A 101 13.07 11.51 3.69
N ALA A 102 12.90 10.40 2.97
CA ALA A 102 13.30 9.05 3.35
C ALA A 102 14.59 8.59 2.66
N GLU A 103 14.85 9.03 1.43
CA GLU A 103 15.99 8.57 0.61
C GLU A 103 17.38 8.89 1.21
N ALA A 104 17.45 9.84 2.14
CA ALA A 104 18.68 10.09 2.91
C ALA A 104 19.01 8.98 3.93
N PHE A 105 18.04 8.10 4.23
CA PHE A 105 18.14 7.07 5.26
C PHE A 105 17.77 5.67 4.77
N LEU A 106 17.05 5.57 3.66
CA LEU A 106 16.56 4.33 3.08
C LEU A 106 16.98 4.25 1.62
N GLU A 107 17.59 3.13 1.26
CA GLU A 107 17.92 2.84 -0.12
C GLU A 107 16.66 2.42 -0.89
N ILE A 108 16.52 2.86 -2.14
CA ILE A 108 15.48 2.37 -3.05
C ILE A 108 15.63 0.84 -3.16
N GLY A 109 14.53 0.11 -2.98
CA GLY A 109 14.54 -1.35 -2.90
C GLY A 109 14.54 -1.89 -1.47
N SER A 110 14.69 -1.04 -0.44
CA SER A 110 14.59 -1.44 0.96
C SER A 110 13.27 -2.16 1.25
N ARG A 111 13.35 -3.32 1.90
CA ARG A 111 12.22 -4.23 2.11
C ARG A 111 11.69 -4.12 3.53
N PHE A 112 10.38 -3.96 3.67
CA PHE A 112 9.67 -3.89 4.93
C PHE A 112 8.70 -5.05 5.03
N THR A 113 8.80 -5.86 6.09
CA THR A 113 8.00 -7.07 6.26
C THR A 113 7.09 -6.96 7.48
N LEU A 114 5.85 -7.43 7.34
CA LEU A 114 4.87 -7.44 8.42
C LEU A 114 5.37 -8.30 9.59
N VAL A 115 5.40 -7.72 10.79
CA VAL A 115 5.66 -8.42 12.03
C VAL A 115 4.41 -9.21 12.39
N LYS A 116 4.50 -10.55 12.33
CA LYS A 116 3.43 -11.44 12.76
C LYS A 116 3.46 -11.53 14.28
N ASP A 117 2.37 -11.12 14.92
CA ASP A 117 2.22 -11.24 16.37
C ASP A 117 2.21 -12.74 16.75
N GLU A 118 3.25 -13.23 17.44
CA GLU A 118 3.28 -14.61 17.95
C GLU A 118 2.43 -14.80 19.22
N SER A 119 1.64 -13.80 19.61
CA SER A 119 0.93 -13.72 20.88
C SER A 119 -0.39 -14.53 20.95
N SER A 120 -0.72 -15.35 19.93
CA SER A 120 -1.90 -16.25 19.98
C SER A 120 -1.62 -17.67 20.50
N LYS A 121 -0.45 -17.93 21.11
CA LYS A 121 -0.16 -19.18 21.82
C LYS A 121 0.03 -18.91 23.32
N LYS A 122 -1.06 -18.75 24.05
CA LYS A 122 -1.12 -19.00 25.50
C LYS A 122 -2.50 -19.45 25.91
#